data_AF-A0A9Q0CF21-F1
#
_entry.id   AF-A0A9Q0CF21-F1
#
_cell.length_a   1.000
_cell.length_b   1.000
_cell.length_c   1.000
_cell.angle_alpha   90.00
_cell.angle_beta   90.00
_cell.angle_gamma   90.00
#
_symmetry.space_group_name_H-M   'P 1'
#
loop_
_entity.id
_entity.type
_entity.pdbx_description
1 polymer ?
#
loop_
_entity_poly.entity_id
_entity_poly.type
_entity_poly.pdbx_seq_one_letter_code
_entity_poly.pdbx_strand_id
1 'polypeptide(L)'
;MAPRFAHSISLPLSPSHKKASYHVRSVSLPCRSHPLISNLEEQIQAVQSWTANPEGSSAWIVAGLVQIDLLHTALEDFLQLSQTQETLQQSASLDQLLDDLLQLVHSYGLFLSNIETLKQCNSEVQSACRRQDKVQMASSLRLHWQIEKEMTQLASGLRGTSKCKHLSLSSDAKELEIVKETISATSFASMAVFAGVEALSAVASLTKMVARRSLKRLAINTCMKKRVTDLEKDLKSLAKLE
;
A
#
# COMPACT_ATOMS: atom_id res chain seq x y z
N MET A 1 -32.48 -13.02 90.72
CA MET A 1 -31.76 -11.73 90.68
C MET A 1 -31.80 -11.19 89.27
N ALA A 2 -32.38 -10.00 89.09
CA ALA A 2 -32.25 -9.13 87.91
C ALA A 2 -30.92 -8.32 88.03
N PRO A 3 -30.43 -7.51 87.05
CA PRO A 3 -31.24 -6.73 86.11
C PRO A 3 -30.81 -6.71 84.63
N ARG A 4 -31.75 -6.18 83.85
CA ARG A 4 -31.66 -5.69 82.48
C ARG A 4 -30.70 -4.50 82.37
N PHE A 5 -30.06 -4.33 81.22
CA PHE A 5 -29.82 -3.00 80.64
C PHE A 5 -29.89 -3.08 79.11
N ALA A 6 -31.01 -2.58 78.57
CA ALA A 6 -31.11 -2.14 77.19
C ALA A 6 -30.44 -0.77 77.08
N HIS A 7 -29.62 -0.52 76.06
CA HIS A 7 -29.38 0.83 75.54
C HIS A 7 -29.20 0.75 74.03
N SER A 8 -30.28 1.07 73.32
CA SER A 8 -30.31 1.42 71.91
C SER A 8 -29.47 2.69 71.73
N ILE A 9 -28.47 2.65 70.87
CA ILE A 9 -27.70 3.85 70.51
C ILE A 9 -28.49 4.54 69.39
N SER A 10 -29.39 5.44 69.78
CA SER A 10 -30.06 6.34 68.85
C SER A 10 -29.08 7.44 68.44
N LEU A 11 -28.54 7.38 67.22
CA LEU A 11 -27.86 8.53 66.63
C LEU A 11 -28.91 9.56 66.17
N PRO A 12 -28.80 10.84 66.57
CA PRO A 12 -29.73 11.87 66.14
C PRO A 12 -29.58 12.12 64.64
N LEU A 13 -30.65 11.90 63.87
CA LEU A 13 -30.79 12.49 62.54
C LEU A 13 -30.93 14.01 62.71
N SER A 14 -29.87 14.75 62.38
CA SER A 14 -29.96 16.18 62.10
C SER A 14 -30.58 16.38 60.71
N PRO A 15 -31.55 17.31 60.55
CA PRO A 15 -32.24 17.52 59.29
C PRO A 15 -31.39 18.38 58.35
N SER A 16 -31.71 18.28 57.06
CA SER A 16 -31.13 19.07 55.96
C SER A 16 -29.83 18.51 55.41
N HIS A 17 -29.94 17.65 54.42
CA HIS A 17 -29.75 18.02 53.03
C HIS A 17 -30.35 16.89 52.19
N LYS A 18 -31.26 17.19 51.25
CA LYS A 18 -31.74 16.21 50.27
C LYS A 18 -30.54 15.77 49.42
N LYS A 19 -29.82 14.74 49.84
CA LYS A 19 -28.84 14.07 49.00
C LYS A 19 -29.64 13.29 47.96
N ALA A 20 -29.82 13.90 46.79
CA ALA A 20 -30.16 13.14 45.60
C ALA A 20 -29.18 11.97 45.53
N SER A 21 -29.69 10.74 45.53
CA SER A 21 -28.92 9.58 45.17
C SER A 21 -28.51 9.75 43.71
N TYR A 22 -27.37 10.38 43.48
CA TYR A 22 -26.75 10.37 42.17
C TYR A 22 -26.36 8.92 41.91
N HIS A 23 -27.22 8.22 41.16
CA HIS A 23 -26.82 7.01 40.47
C HIS A 23 -25.54 7.39 39.71
N VAL A 24 -24.43 6.74 40.04
CA VAL A 24 -23.25 6.74 39.18
C VAL A 24 -23.70 6.08 37.89
N ARG A 25 -24.25 6.88 36.98
CA ARG A 25 -24.52 6.48 35.61
C ARG A 25 -23.15 6.35 34.99
N SER A 26 -22.75 5.12 34.67
CA SER A 26 -21.58 4.83 33.87
C SER A 26 -21.58 5.79 32.68
N VAL A 27 -20.58 6.65 32.61
CA VAL A 27 -20.35 7.50 31.45
C VAL A 27 -19.83 6.54 30.39
N SER A 28 -20.72 6.03 29.53
CA SER A 28 -20.29 5.38 28.30
C SER A 28 -19.55 6.45 27.51
N LEU A 29 -18.22 6.34 27.48
CA LEU A 29 -17.44 7.09 26.50
C LEU A 29 -18.07 6.81 25.13
N PRO A 30 -18.21 7.83 24.26
CA PRO A 30 -18.71 7.60 22.92
C PRO A 30 -17.93 6.43 22.32
N CYS A 31 -18.65 5.43 21.80
CA CYS A 31 -18.03 4.24 21.23
C CYS A 31 -16.93 4.70 20.28
N ARG A 32 -15.69 4.25 20.53
CA ARG A 32 -14.63 4.35 19.54
C ARG A 32 -15.15 3.68 18.26
N SER A 33 -14.68 4.11 17.10
CA SER A 33 -14.99 3.48 15.82
C SER A 33 -14.91 1.95 15.91
N HIS A 34 -15.70 1.24 15.10
CA HIS A 34 -15.69 -0.22 15.07
C HIS A 34 -14.25 -0.74 14.97
N PRO A 35 -13.82 -1.75 15.75
CA PRO A 35 -12.41 -2.15 15.82
C PRO A 35 -11.81 -2.52 14.46
N LEU A 36 -12.62 -3.06 13.53
CA LEU A 36 -12.19 -3.33 12.16
C LEU A 36 -11.98 -2.06 11.33
N ILE A 37 -12.78 -1.01 11.55
CA ILE A 37 -12.57 0.31 10.90
C ILE A 37 -11.25 0.90 11.38
N SER A 38 -10.99 0.87 12.69
CA SER A 38 -9.72 1.38 13.24
C SER A 38 -8.50 0.60 12.76
N ASN A 39 -8.59 -0.73 12.68
CA ASN A 39 -7.51 -1.55 12.11
C ASN A 39 -7.25 -1.18 10.65
N LEU A 40 -8.30 -0.98 9.87
CA LEU A 40 -8.19 -0.66 8.45
C LEU A 40 -7.62 0.75 8.23
N GLU A 41 -8.06 1.75 9.02
CA GLU A 41 -7.46 3.11 9.07
C GLU A 41 -5.96 3.03 9.40
N GLU A 42 -5.56 2.17 10.35
CA GLU A 42 -4.15 1.95 10.71
C GLU A 42 -3.34 1.33 9.55
N GLN A 43 -3.87 0.31 8.86
CA GLN A 43 -3.17 -0.29 7.71
C GLN A 43 -3.05 0.70 6.54
N ILE A 44 -4.07 1.53 6.28
CA ILE A 44 -4.00 2.61 5.28
C ILE A 44 -2.85 3.57 5.63
N GLN A 45 -2.78 4.00 6.89
CA GLN A 45 -1.73 4.90 7.36
C GLN A 45 -0.33 4.25 7.26
N ALA A 46 -0.22 2.96 7.58
CA ALA A 46 1.03 2.20 7.47
C ALA A 46 1.53 2.16 6.02
N VAL A 47 0.65 1.85 5.06
CA VAL A 47 0.95 1.87 3.62
C VAL A 47 1.35 3.27 3.13
N GLN A 48 0.62 4.31 3.55
CA GLN A 48 0.95 5.70 3.21
C GLN A 48 2.32 6.11 3.77
N SER A 49 2.64 5.73 5.01
CA SER A 49 3.92 6.02 5.63
C SER A 49 5.09 5.31 4.92
N TRP A 50 4.87 4.07 4.47
CA TRP A 50 5.86 3.31 3.70
C TRP A 50 6.10 3.94 2.32
N THR A 51 5.04 4.37 1.63
CA THR A 51 5.15 5.01 0.31
C THR A 51 5.76 6.40 0.35
N ALA A 52 5.69 7.10 1.50
CA ALA A 52 6.25 8.44 1.66
C ALA A 52 7.78 8.50 1.56
N ASN A 53 8.49 7.40 1.87
CA ASN A 53 9.95 7.34 1.80
C ASN A 53 10.42 6.19 0.90
N PRO A 54 10.48 6.41 -0.43
CA PRO A 54 10.89 5.38 -1.38
C PRO A 54 12.41 5.15 -1.35
N GLU A 55 12.84 3.99 -0.84
CA GLU A 55 14.26 3.61 -0.81
C GLU A 55 14.70 2.87 -2.10
N GLY A 56 13.75 2.23 -2.80
CA GLY A 56 14.04 1.45 -4.01
C GLY A 56 14.89 0.19 -3.78
N SER A 57 15.10 -0.21 -2.52
CA SER A 57 15.84 -1.42 -2.15
C SER A 57 14.94 -2.67 -2.30
N SER A 58 15.55 -3.85 -2.48
CA SER A 58 14.76 -5.10 -2.54
C SER A 58 14.02 -5.37 -1.23
N ALA A 59 14.61 -4.99 -0.08
CA ALA A 59 13.98 -5.09 1.22
C ALA A 59 12.77 -4.15 1.34
N TRP A 60 12.88 -2.92 0.83
CA TRP A 60 11.79 -1.95 0.81
C TRP A 60 10.62 -2.42 -0.06
N ILE A 61 10.88 -3.02 -1.22
CA ILE A 61 9.84 -3.60 -2.10
C ILE A 61 9.12 -4.75 -1.39
N VAL A 62 9.86 -5.66 -0.75
CA VAL A 62 9.29 -6.77 0.01
C VAL A 62 8.45 -6.26 1.19
N ALA A 63 8.93 -5.27 1.92
CA ALA A 63 8.17 -4.62 2.99
C ALA A 63 6.86 -4.03 2.45
N GLY A 64 6.88 -3.37 1.30
CA GLY A 64 5.69 -2.85 0.63
C GLY A 64 4.66 -3.92 0.28
N LEU A 65 5.11 -5.05 -0.28
CA LEU A 65 4.22 -6.18 -0.58
C LEU A 65 3.56 -6.75 0.69
N VAL A 66 4.30 -6.82 1.80
CA VAL A 66 3.74 -7.23 3.11
C VAL A 66 2.70 -6.24 3.61
N GLN A 67 2.94 -4.93 3.46
CA GLN A 67 1.97 -3.91 3.87
C GLN A 67 0.68 -3.98 3.02
N ILE A 68 0.79 -4.23 1.72
CA ILE A 68 -0.36 -4.44 0.83
C ILE A 68 -1.16 -5.70 1.25
N ASP A 69 -0.48 -6.79 1.59
CA ASP A 69 -1.11 -8.03 2.03
C ASP A 69 -1.90 -7.85 3.34
N LEU A 70 -1.31 -7.13 4.31
CA LEU A 70 -1.98 -6.78 5.56
C LEU A 70 -3.21 -5.88 5.34
N LEU A 71 -3.09 -4.88 4.44
CA LEU A 71 -4.20 -4.02 4.07
C LEU A 71 -5.34 -4.81 3.43
N HIS A 72 -5.04 -5.75 2.52
CA HIS A 72 -6.03 -6.61 1.89
C HIS A 72 -6.70 -7.56 2.89
N THR A 73 -5.94 -8.13 3.82
CA THR A 73 -6.49 -8.98 4.88
C THR A 73 -7.46 -8.19 5.76
N ALA A 74 -7.08 -6.97 6.17
CA ALA A 74 -7.95 -6.09 6.94
C ALA A 74 -9.20 -5.67 6.15
N LEU A 75 -9.07 -5.45 4.84
CA LEU A 75 -10.20 -5.16 3.96
C LEU A 75 -11.15 -6.36 3.84
N GLU A 76 -10.62 -7.58 3.72
CA GLU A 76 -11.42 -8.80 3.67
C GLU A 76 -12.25 -8.96 4.93
N ASP A 77 -11.62 -8.86 6.11
CA ASP A 77 -12.31 -8.91 7.41
C ASP A 77 -13.40 -7.84 7.52
N PHE A 78 -13.14 -6.64 6.99
CA PHE A 78 -14.11 -5.56 6.97
C PHE A 78 -15.29 -5.86 6.05
N LEU A 79 -15.06 -6.36 4.83
CA LEU A 79 -16.10 -6.70 3.85
C LEU A 79 -16.97 -7.90 4.26
N GLN A 80 -16.51 -8.75 5.18
CA GLN A 80 -17.30 -9.85 5.74
C GLN A 80 -18.40 -9.38 6.71
N LEU A 81 -18.38 -8.12 7.17
CA LEU A 81 -19.44 -7.58 8.02
C LEU A 81 -20.76 -7.47 7.23
N SER A 82 -21.86 -7.95 7.81
CA SER A 82 -23.18 -7.81 7.16
C SER A 82 -23.56 -6.35 6.93
N GLN A 83 -23.20 -5.46 7.85
CA GLN A 83 -23.43 -4.02 7.73
C GLN A 83 -22.71 -3.44 6.49
N THR A 84 -21.46 -3.79 6.26
CA THR A 84 -20.71 -3.27 5.10
C THR A 84 -21.29 -3.81 3.80
N GLN A 85 -21.71 -5.07 3.77
CA GLN A 85 -22.33 -5.68 2.59
C GLN A 85 -23.65 -4.99 2.23
N GLU A 86 -24.51 -4.73 3.22
CA GLU A 86 -25.77 -4.02 3.01
C GLU A 86 -25.53 -2.61 2.48
N THR A 87 -24.57 -1.87 3.07
CA THR A 87 -24.19 -0.52 2.61
C THR A 87 -23.65 -0.53 1.18
N LEU A 88 -22.78 -1.50 0.83
CA LEU A 88 -22.22 -1.62 -0.51
C LEU A 88 -23.30 -1.97 -1.55
N GLN A 89 -24.20 -2.90 -1.24
CA GLN A 89 -25.29 -3.33 -2.14
C GLN A 89 -26.27 -2.20 -2.45
N GLN A 90 -26.49 -1.30 -1.50
CA GLN A 90 -27.35 -0.14 -1.68
C GLN A 90 -26.63 1.03 -2.38
N SER A 91 -25.31 0.95 -2.56
CA SER A 91 -24.52 2.04 -3.13
C SER A 91 -24.57 2.06 -4.65
N ALA A 92 -24.89 3.21 -5.21
CA ALA A 92 -24.82 3.44 -6.66
C ALA A 92 -23.38 3.42 -7.23
N SER A 93 -22.37 3.38 -6.37
CA SER A 93 -20.96 3.34 -6.77
C SER A 93 -20.33 1.95 -6.69
N LEU A 94 -21.13 0.90 -6.44
CA LEU A 94 -20.63 -0.47 -6.34
C LEU A 94 -19.98 -0.94 -7.65
N ASP A 95 -20.61 -0.65 -8.79
CA ASP A 95 -20.08 -1.03 -10.10
C ASP A 95 -18.71 -0.41 -10.36
N GLN A 96 -18.57 0.90 -10.08
CA GLN A 96 -17.28 1.58 -10.20
C GLN A 96 -16.22 0.99 -9.25
N LEU A 97 -16.61 0.65 -8.03
CA LEU A 97 -15.72 0.03 -7.05
C LEU A 97 -15.19 -1.32 -7.55
N LEU A 98 -16.08 -2.11 -8.15
CA LEU A 98 -15.74 -3.40 -8.73
C LEU A 98 -14.83 -3.25 -9.95
N ASP A 99 -15.11 -2.27 -10.81
CA ASP A 99 -14.24 -1.94 -11.94
C ASP A 99 -12.82 -1.54 -11.48
N ASP A 100 -12.71 -0.74 -10.41
CA ASP A 100 -11.42 -0.35 -9.82
C ASP A 100 -10.65 -1.57 -9.27
N LEU A 101 -11.34 -2.48 -8.57
CA LEU A 101 -10.75 -3.73 -8.08
C LEU A 101 -10.32 -4.67 -9.22
N LEU A 102 -11.13 -4.79 -10.27
CA LEU A 102 -10.80 -5.61 -11.45
C LEU A 102 -9.59 -5.03 -12.19
N GLN A 103 -9.48 -3.71 -12.29
CA GLN A 103 -8.31 -3.05 -12.86
C GLN A 103 -7.04 -3.35 -12.03
N LEU A 104 -7.13 -3.37 -10.70
CA LEU A 104 -6.00 -3.77 -9.84
C LEU A 104 -5.58 -5.22 -10.10
N VAL A 105 -6.54 -6.14 -10.09
CA VAL A 105 -6.28 -7.58 -10.34
C VAL A 105 -5.63 -7.78 -11.72
N HIS A 106 -6.14 -7.11 -12.76
CA HIS A 106 -5.57 -7.17 -14.09
C HIS A 106 -4.11 -6.67 -14.11
N SER A 107 -3.85 -5.56 -13.42
CA SER A 107 -2.52 -4.96 -13.35
C SER A 107 -1.52 -5.85 -12.61
N TYR A 108 -1.92 -6.50 -11.52
CA TYR A 108 -1.09 -7.50 -10.85
C TYR A 108 -0.81 -8.71 -11.76
N GLY A 109 -1.80 -9.17 -12.54
CA GLY A 109 -1.60 -10.25 -13.50
C GLY A 109 -0.52 -9.91 -14.55
N LEU A 110 -0.58 -8.71 -15.12
CA LEU A 110 0.44 -8.23 -16.06
C LEU A 110 1.80 -8.03 -15.38
N PHE A 111 1.82 -7.50 -14.16
CA PHE A 111 3.05 -7.31 -13.39
C PHE A 111 3.77 -8.64 -13.10
N LEU A 112 3.02 -9.68 -12.70
CA LEU A 112 3.59 -11.01 -12.46
C LEU A 112 4.17 -11.62 -13.74
N SER A 113 3.45 -11.53 -14.86
CA SER A 113 3.93 -11.96 -16.18
C SER A 113 5.23 -11.24 -16.57
N ASN A 114 5.31 -9.93 -16.30
CA ASN A 114 6.51 -9.13 -16.54
C ASN A 114 7.69 -9.56 -15.67
N ILE A 115 7.47 -9.86 -14.38
CA ILE A 115 8.51 -10.40 -13.49
C ILE A 115 9.03 -11.74 -14.00
N GLU A 116 8.15 -12.66 -14.41
CA GLU A 116 8.55 -13.96 -14.97
C GLU A 116 9.41 -13.79 -16.22
N THR A 117 9.01 -12.88 -17.11
CA THR A 117 9.75 -12.56 -18.32
C THR A 117 11.11 -11.93 -18.00
N LEU A 118 11.20 -11.04 -17.00
CA LEU A 118 12.47 -10.49 -16.52
C LEU A 118 13.40 -11.57 -15.96
N LYS A 119 12.86 -12.55 -15.21
CA LYS A 119 13.64 -13.69 -14.71
C LYS A 119 14.23 -14.50 -15.86
N GLN A 120 13.43 -14.76 -16.90
CA GLN A 120 13.88 -15.48 -18.10
C GLN A 120 14.95 -14.68 -18.86
N CYS A 121 14.72 -13.38 -19.12
CA CYS A 121 15.71 -12.51 -19.77
C CYS A 121 17.03 -12.49 -19.00
N ASN A 122 16.98 -12.48 -17.66
CA ASN A 122 18.18 -12.52 -16.81
C ASN A 122 18.98 -13.81 -16.96
N SER A 123 18.31 -14.95 -17.07
CA SER A 123 18.93 -16.26 -17.32
C SER A 123 19.54 -16.33 -18.73
N GLU A 124 18.82 -15.83 -19.74
CA GLU A 124 19.29 -15.78 -21.12
C GLU A 124 20.52 -14.87 -21.28
N VAL A 125 20.51 -13.67 -20.69
CA VAL A 125 21.67 -12.77 -20.70
C VAL A 125 22.88 -13.42 -20.02
N GLN A 126 22.66 -14.20 -18.95
CA GLN A 126 23.73 -14.92 -18.27
C GLN A 126 24.28 -16.07 -19.13
N SER A 127 23.44 -16.84 -19.80
CA SER A 127 23.89 -17.95 -20.66
C SER A 127 24.54 -17.45 -21.95
N ALA A 128 23.95 -16.45 -22.61
CA ALA A 128 24.51 -15.78 -23.78
C ALA A 128 25.87 -15.16 -23.48
N CYS A 129 26.08 -14.63 -22.27
CA CYS A 129 27.40 -14.23 -21.81
C CYS A 129 28.41 -15.38 -21.85
N ARG A 130 28.08 -16.51 -21.22
CA ARG A 130 29.00 -17.64 -21.10
C ARG A 130 29.41 -18.16 -22.48
N ARG A 131 28.46 -18.12 -23.43
CA ARG A 131 28.65 -18.51 -24.83
C ARG A 131 29.28 -17.42 -25.71
N GLN A 132 29.43 -16.20 -25.20
CA GLN A 132 29.83 -15.02 -25.96
C GLN A 132 28.90 -14.70 -27.16
N ASP A 133 27.63 -15.11 -27.08
CA ASP A 133 26.62 -14.85 -28.10
C ASP A 133 26.08 -13.41 -27.95
N LYS A 134 26.61 -12.52 -28.78
CA LYS A 134 26.23 -11.10 -28.78
C LYS A 134 24.82 -10.87 -29.33
N VAL A 135 24.32 -11.73 -30.20
CA VAL A 135 23.01 -11.57 -30.85
C VAL A 135 21.92 -11.91 -29.84
N GLN A 136 22.02 -13.07 -29.19
CA GLN A 136 21.09 -13.48 -28.14
C GLN A 136 21.11 -12.49 -26.96
N MET A 137 22.30 -12.02 -26.56
CA MET A 137 22.40 -11.02 -25.50
C MET A 137 21.70 -9.70 -25.87
N ALA A 138 21.85 -9.24 -27.11
CA ALA A 138 21.21 -8.01 -27.57
C ALA A 138 19.69 -8.16 -27.66
N SER A 139 19.16 -9.31 -28.10
CA SER A 139 17.71 -9.55 -28.15
C SER A 139 17.10 -9.61 -26.75
N SER A 140 17.70 -10.35 -25.81
CA SER A 140 17.17 -10.46 -24.44
C SER A 140 17.24 -9.13 -23.68
N LEU A 141 18.25 -8.28 -23.94
CA LEU A 141 18.29 -6.92 -23.38
C LEU A 141 17.22 -5.99 -23.98
N ARG A 142 16.90 -6.13 -25.27
CA ARG A 142 15.79 -5.37 -25.87
C ARG A 142 14.45 -5.75 -25.26
N LEU A 143 14.21 -7.05 -25.04
CA LEU A 143 13.02 -7.54 -24.34
C LEU A 143 12.99 -7.00 -22.90
N HIS A 144 14.10 -7.05 -22.17
CA HIS A 144 14.19 -6.48 -20.83
C HIS A 144 13.74 -5.00 -20.78
N TRP A 145 14.25 -4.16 -21.69
CA TRP A 145 13.84 -2.75 -21.75
C TRP A 145 12.40 -2.54 -22.23
N GLN A 146 11.86 -3.47 -23.01
CA GLN A 146 10.44 -3.44 -23.36
C GLN A 146 9.59 -3.70 -22.12
N ILE A 147 9.97 -4.68 -21.29
CA ILE A 147 9.26 -4.96 -20.03
C ILE A 147 9.36 -3.79 -19.04
N GLU A 148 10.51 -3.11 -18.93
CA GLU A 148 10.63 -1.89 -18.10
C GLU A 148 9.61 -0.81 -18.55
N LYS A 149 9.44 -0.62 -19.86
CA LYS A 149 8.42 0.30 -20.40
C LYS A 149 6.99 -0.15 -20.14
N GLU A 150 6.75 -1.46 -20.10
CA GLU A 150 5.43 -1.99 -19.78
C GLU A 150 5.13 -1.81 -18.28
N MET A 151 6.11 -2.03 -17.40
CA MET A 151 5.98 -1.75 -15.96
C MET A 151 5.69 -0.28 -15.66
N THR A 152 6.35 0.67 -16.35
CA THR A 152 6.04 2.10 -16.21
C THR A 152 4.63 2.44 -16.70
N GLN A 153 4.19 1.83 -17.81
CA GLN A 153 2.83 2.00 -18.31
C GLN A 153 1.80 1.47 -17.33
N LEU A 154 2.02 0.29 -16.74
CA LEU A 154 1.18 -0.27 -15.70
C LEU A 154 1.07 0.68 -14.51
N ALA A 155 2.21 1.15 -13.98
CA ALA A 155 2.25 2.14 -12.89
C ALA A 155 1.47 3.42 -13.23
N SER A 156 1.54 3.89 -14.47
CA SER A 156 0.77 5.05 -14.92
C SER A 156 -0.74 4.80 -15.07
N GLY A 157 -1.14 3.58 -15.44
CA GLY A 157 -2.54 3.18 -15.56
C GLY A 157 -3.28 3.19 -14.21
N LEU A 158 -2.57 2.86 -13.12
CA LEU A 158 -3.11 2.91 -11.76
C LEU A 158 -3.38 4.33 -11.25
N ARG A 159 -2.73 5.38 -11.79
CA ARG A 159 -3.00 6.78 -11.39
C ARG A 159 -4.40 7.26 -11.75
N GLY A 160 -5.09 6.57 -12.66
CA GLY A 160 -6.44 6.92 -13.12
C GLY A 160 -7.54 6.67 -12.09
N THR A 161 -7.36 5.71 -11.18
CA THR A 161 -8.40 5.26 -10.23
C THR A 161 -8.54 6.19 -9.01
N SER A 162 -7.59 7.11 -8.80
CA SER A 162 -7.58 8.02 -7.63
C SER A 162 -8.43 9.29 -7.77
N LYS A 163 -9.24 9.45 -8.83
CA LYS A 163 -10.09 10.64 -9.03
C LYS A 163 -11.51 10.49 -8.46
N CYS A 164 -11.67 9.85 -7.31
CA CYS A 164 -12.92 9.98 -6.55
C CYS A 164 -12.81 11.20 -5.63
N LYS A 165 -13.44 12.30 -6.05
CA LYS A 165 -13.66 13.48 -5.20
C LYS A 165 -14.44 13.04 -3.96
N HIS A 166 -13.93 13.39 -2.79
CA HIS A 166 -14.58 13.28 -1.49
C HIS A 166 -15.96 13.98 -1.53
N LEU A 167 -17.02 13.22 -1.79
CA LEU A 167 -18.40 13.70 -1.69
C LEU A 167 -18.86 13.43 -0.26
N SER A 168 -18.85 14.49 0.55
CA SER A 168 -19.36 14.48 1.92
C SER A 168 -20.86 14.20 1.94
N LEU A 169 -21.31 13.00 2.33
CA LEU A 169 -22.72 12.74 2.65
C LEU A 169 -22.87 11.63 3.69
N SER A 170 -23.60 11.94 4.77
CA SER A 170 -24.30 11.08 5.75
C SER A 170 -23.54 9.93 6.45
N SER A 171 -23.91 9.68 7.70
CA SER A 171 -23.25 8.75 8.62
C SER A 171 -23.21 7.28 8.17
N ASP A 172 -24.04 6.87 7.19
CA ASP A 172 -24.05 5.52 6.59
C ASP A 172 -23.12 5.38 5.37
N ALA A 173 -22.34 6.43 5.04
CA ALA A 173 -21.38 6.42 3.95
C ALA A 173 -19.94 6.15 4.40
N LYS A 174 -19.69 5.98 5.70
CA LYS A 174 -18.33 5.84 6.23
C LYS A 174 -17.70 4.51 5.80
N GLU A 175 -18.48 3.43 5.73
CA GLU A 175 -18.02 2.11 5.28
C GLU A 175 -17.65 2.12 3.78
N LEU A 176 -18.41 2.83 2.97
CA LEU A 176 -18.11 2.97 1.54
C LEU A 176 -16.89 3.86 1.30
N GLU A 177 -16.77 4.94 2.07
CA GLU A 177 -15.64 5.86 2.02
C GLU A 177 -14.33 5.15 2.37
N ILE A 178 -14.31 4.40 3.46
CA ILE A 178 -13.09 3.70 3.89
C ILE A 178 -12.67 2.61 2.90
N VAL A 179 -13.62 1.91 2.27
CA VAL A 179 -13.31 0.92 1.22
C VAL A 179 -12.70 1.60 -0.01
N LYS A 180 -13.25 2.75 -0.43
CA LYS A 180 -12.67 3.55 -1.53
C LYS A 180 -11.27 4.05 -1.20
N GLU A 181 -11.07 4.52 0.03
CA GLU A 181 -9.76 4.96 0.50
C GLU A 181 -8.75 3.80 0.48
N THR A 182 -9.18 2.61 0.91
CA THR A 182 -8.37 1.39 0.88
C THR A 182 -7.92 1.05 -0.54
N ILE A 183 -8.85 1.03 -1.50
CA ILE A 183 -8.54 0.72 -2.90
C ILE A 183 -7.59 1.75 -3.50
N SER A 184 -7.77 3.03 -3.16
CA SER A 184 -6.84 4.10 -3.56
C SER A 184 -5.44 3.91 -2.94
N ALA A 185 -5.37 3.55 -1.66
CA ALA A 185 -4.12 3.27 -0.97
C ALA A 185 -3.40 2.05 -1.58
N THR A 186 -4.12 0.96 -1.86
CA THR A 186 -3.61 -0.20 -2.60
C THR A 186 -3.10 0.20 -3.97
N SER A 187 -3.84 1.01 -4.73
CA SER A 187 -3.42 1.47 -6.06
C SER A 187 -2.10 2.24 -5.99
N PHE A 188 -1.99 3.18 -5.05
CA PHE A 188 -0.79 3.98 -4.85
C PHE A 188 0.41 3.13 -4.41
N ALA A 189 0.20 2.21 -3.49
CA ALA A 189 1.23 1.28 -3.02
C ALA A 189 1.72 0.35 -4.13
N SER A 190 0.80 -0.18 -4.93
CA SER A 190 1.11 -1.06 -6.06
C SER A 190 1.93 -0.35 -7.12
N MET A 191 1.56 0.90 -7.43
CA MET A 191 2.34 1.75 -8.32
C MET A 191 3.77 1.95 -7.79
N ALA A 192 3.93 2.18 -6.49
CA ALA A 192 5.24 2.35 -5.86
C ALA A 192 6.07 1.04 -5.92
N VAL A 193 5.44 -0.12 -5.70
CA VAL A 193 6.07 -1.44 -5.89
C VAL A 193 6.51 -1.65 -7.35
N PHE A 194 5.65 -1.35 -8.32
CA PHE A 194 5.94 -1.54 -9.75
C PHE A 194 7.13 -0.66 -10.18
N ALA A 195 7.14 0.60 -9.76
CA ALA A 195 8.24 1.52 -10.00
C ALA A 195 9.54 1.07 -9.29
N GLY A 196 9.43 0.53 -8.07
CA GLY A 196 10.58 -0.03 -7.34
C GLY A 196 11.20 -1.22 -8.06
N VAL A 197 10.38 -2.15 -8.56
CA VAL A 197 10.86 -3.32 -9.32
C VAL A 197 11.47 -2.91 -10.64
N GLU A 198 10.87 -1.96 -11.34
CA GLU A 198 11.44 -1.38 -12.56
C GLU A 198 12.84 -0.81 -12.28
N ALA A 199 12.97 0.06 -11.28
CA ALA A 199 14.25 0.67 -10.90
C ALA A 199 15.31 -0.38 -10.54
N LEU A 200 14.93 -1.41 -9.77
CA LEU A 200 15.82 -2.50 -9.39
C LEU A 200 16.26 -3.32 -10.61
N SER A 201 15.35 -3.56 -11.56
CA SER A 201 15.66 -4.29 -12.80
C SER A 201 16.60 -3.51 -13.72
N ALA A 202 16.44 -2.19 -13.82
CA ALA A 202 17.30 -1.31 -14.59
C ALA A 202 18.74 -1.31 -14.05
N VAL A 203 18.90 -1.25 -12.72
CA VAL A 203 20.21 -1.35 -12.05
C VAL A 203 20.85 -2.73 -12.26
N ALA A 204 20.06 -3.81 -12.20
CA ALA A 204 20.55 -5.16 -12.47
C ALA A 204 21.06 -5.33 -13.92
N SER A 205 20.40 -4.68 -14.89
CA SER A 205 20.84 -4.63 -16.28
C SER A 205 22.15 -3.85 -16.44
N LEU A 206 22.24 -2.66 -15.82
CA LEU A 206 23.42 -1.80 -15.84
C LEU A 206 24.65 -2.45 -15.20
N THR A 207 24.50 -3.09 -14.03
CA THR A 207 25.61 -3.77 -13.35
C THR A 207 26.16 -4.94 -14.15
N LYS A 208 25.30 -5.74 -14.79
CA LYS A 208 25.74 -6.82 -15.72
C LYS A 208 26.45 -6.27 -16.97
N MET A 209 26.06 -5.08 -17.44
CA MET A 209 26.74 -4.39 -18.54
C MET A 209 28.08 -3.74 -18.10
N VAL A 210 28.15 -3.16 -16.90
CA VAL A 210 29.32 -2.42 -16.37
C VAL A 210 30.40 -3.35 -15.83
N ALA A 211 30.04 -4.46 -15.17
CA ALA A 211 30.98 -5.52 -14.76
C ALA A 211 31.77 -6.11 -15.95
N ARG A 212 31.37 -5.79 -17.18
CA ARG A 212 32.07 -6.16 -18.42
C ARG A 212 32.74 -5.01 -19.15
N ARG A 213 32.48 -3.75 -18.80
CA ARG A 213 33.28 -2.60 -19.29
C ARG A 213 34.72 -2.66 -18.78
N SER A 214 34.94 -3.24 -17.61
CA SER A 214 36.28 -3.59 -17.09
C SER A 214 36.98 -4.68 -17.92
N LEU A 215 36.25 -5.43 -18.76
CA LEU A 215 36.83 -6.46 -19.63
C LEU A 215 37.00 -6.05 -21.09
N LYS A 216 36.21 -5.14 -21.69
CA LYS A 216 36.49 -4.64 -23.06
C LYS A 216 36.04 -3.18 -23.26
N ARG A 217 37.02 -2.28 -23.51
CA ARG A 217 36.79 -0.98 -24.15
C ARG A 217 36.38 -1.17 -25.62
N LEU A 218 35.72 -0.14 -26.15
CA LEU A 218 35.31 0.16 -27.53
C LEU A 218 33.92 -0.31 -28.00
N ALA A 219 33.12 0.69 -28.40
CA ALA A 219 32.02 0.70 -29.37
C ALA A 219 30.54 0.89 -28.92
N ILE A 220 30.16 0.77 -27.65
CA ILE A 220 28.73 0.96 -27.22
C ILE A 220 28.49 2.31 -26.48
N ASN A 221 29.54 3.13 -26.33
CA ASN A 221 29.54 4.25 -25.39
C ASN A 221 28.80 5.53 -25.82
N THR A 222 28.26 5.66 -27.03
CA THR A 222 27.64 6.94 -27.46
C THR A 222 26.14 7.02 -27.17
N CYS A 223 25.38 5.93 -27.33
CA CYS A 223 23.93 5.94 -27.09
C CYS A 223 23.58 5.83 -25.59
N MET A 224 24.33 5.01 -24.85
CA MET A 224 24.05 4.76 -23.43
C MET A 224 24.56 5.86 -22.50
N LYS A 225 25.60 6.60 -22.89
CA LYS A 225 26.17 7.67 -22.06
C LYS A 225 25.24 8.87 -21.96
N LYS A 226 24.47 9.15 -23.02
CA LYS A 226 23.45 10.21 -23.02
C LYS A 226 22.31 9.89 -22.03
N ARG A 227 21.80 8.65 -22.04
CA ARG A 227 20.70 8.25 -21.13
C ARG A 227 21.12 8.11 -19.67
N VAL A 228 22.34 7.65 -19.39
CA VAL A 228 22.86 7.65 -18.00
C VAL A 228 23.03 9.09 -17.51
N THR A 229 23.52 10.01 -18.34
CA THR A 229 23.62 11.42 -17.95
C THR A 229 22.26 12.11 -17.83
N ASP A 230 21.24 11.64 -18.54
CA ASP A 230 19.89 12.20 -18.44
C ASP A 230 19.18 11.68 -17.19
N LEU A 231 19.26 10.38 -16.87
CA LEU A 231 18.76 9.82 -15.61
C LEU A 231 19.49 10.37 -14.37
N GLU A 232 20.80 10.61 -14.46
CA GLU A 232 21.57 11.21 -13.37
C GLU A 232 21.22 12.70 -13.17
N LYS A 233 20.76 13.39 -14.23
CA LYS A 233 20.21 14.75 -14.11
C LYS A 233 18.80 14.73 -13.54
N ASP A 234 17.98 13.76 -13.95
CA ASP A 234 16.60 13.61 -13.46
C ASP A 234 16.55 13.23 -11.98
N LEU A 235 17.50 12.40 -11.51
CA LEU A 235 17.66 12.13 -10.07
C LEU A 235 18.17 13.35 -9.29
N LYS A 236 19.06 14.15 -9.88
CA LYS A 236 19.58 15.38 -9.25
C LYS A 236 18.59 16.54 -9.27
N SER A 237 17.63 16.57 -10.19
CA SER A 237 16.56 17.57 -10.22
C SER A 237 15.45 17.23 -9.23
N LEU A 238 15.16 15.93 -9.01
CA LEU A 238 14.24 15.48 -7.97
C LEU A 238 14.76 15.76 -6.56
N ALA A 239 16.07 15.63 -6.32
CA ALA A 239 16.70 15.95 -5.04
C ALA A 239 16.88 17.46 -4.76
N LYS A 240 16.44 18.34 -5.66
CA LYS A 240 16.58 19.81 -5.56
C LYS A 240 15.25 20.55 -5.44
N LEU A 241 14.16 19.80 -5.37
CA LEU A 241 12.80 20.30 -5.18
C LEU A 241 12.23 19.96 -3.78
N GLU A 242 13.03 19.33 -2.92
CA GLU A 242 12.95 19.48 -1.46
C GLU A 242 13.78 20.68 -1.01
#